data_AF-A0A6P2FSJ2-F1
#
_entry.id   AF-A0A6P2FSJ2-F1
#
_cell.length_a   1.000
_cell.length_b   1.000
_cell.length_c   1.000
_cell.angle_alpha   90.00
_cell.angle_beta   90.00
_cell.angle_gamma   90.00
#
_symmetry.space_group_name_H-M   'P 1'
#
loop_
_entity.id
_entity.type
_entity.pdbx_description
1 polymer ?
#
loop_
_entity_poly.entity_id
_entity_poly.type
_entity_poly.pdbx_seq_one_letter_code
_entity_poly.pdbx_strand_id
1 'polypeptide(L)'
;MSLGTLSRSAYQAVALAFAGRFQQLHHAARADDAKAVLLAAATFAVDRTVPDPELTLRARFRTTEDPVRFLIEQRDIVFPVPTTEWRARPPLLRKSSLSPMLDAMDTLLKGGSLPEQRASHVHAWLAPFLAVAPELAPDLDALLNVPARRRA
;
A
#
# COMPACT_ATOMS: atom_id res chain seq x y z
N MET A 1 -15.27 2.26 -20.45
CA MET A 1 -13.92 1.70 -20.22
C MET A 1 -13.94 1.08 -18.84
N SER A 2 -13.59 -0.21 -18.73
CA SER A 2 -13.78 -0.99 -17.50
C SER A 2 -12.82 -0.49 -16.41
N LEU A 3 -13.37 0.17 -15.39
CA LEU A 3 -12.70 0.31 -14.10
C LEU A 3 -12.41 -1.12 -13.63
N GLY A 4 -11.14 -1.45 -13.40
CA GLY A 4 -10.74 -2.77 -12.95
C GLY A 4 -11.59 -3.21 -11.76
N THR A 5 -12.14 -4.41 -11.87
CA THR A 5 -12.82 -5.34 -10.94
C THR A 5 -12.89 -5.09 -9.41
N LEU A 6 -12.12 -4.18 -8.81
CA LEU A 6 -12.15 -3.88 -7.38
C LEU A 6 -13.19 -2.80 -7.02
N SER A 7 -13.82 -2.96 -5.86
CA SER A 7 -14.56 -1.86 -5.24
C SER A 7 -13.60 -0.73 -4.83
N ARG A 8 -14.14 0.49 -4.68
CA ARG A 8 -13.36 1.63 -4.18
C ARG A 8 -12.75 1.34 -2.80
N SER A 9 -13.50 0.69 -1.89
CA SER A 9 -13.02 0.34 -0.55
C SER A 9 -11.85 -0.63 -0.60
N ALA A 10 -11.95 -1.67 -1.43
CA ALA A 10 -10.90 -2.66 -1.61
C ALA A 10 -9.64 -2.06 -2.22
N TYR A 11 -9.80 -1.15 -3.19
CA TYR A 11 -8.69 -0.38 -3.75
C TYR A 11 -7.98 0.48 -2.70
N GLN A 12 -8.76 1.24 -1.92
CA GLN A 12 -8.26 2.08 -0.83
C GLN A 12 -7.49 1.25 0.20
N ALA A 13 -8.06 0.11 0.62
CA ALA A 13 -7.43 -0.80 1.58
C ALA A 13 -6.07 -1.28 1.10
N VAL A 14 -5.94 -1.73 -0.16
CA VAL A 14 -4.66 -2.17 -0.74
C VAL A 14 -3.66 -1.01 -0.79
N ALA A 15 -4.03 0.12 -1.41
CA ALA A 15 -3.09 1.22 -1.61
C ALA A 15 -2.57 1.79 -0.27
N LEU A 16 -3.46 2.00 0.69
CA LEU A 16 -3.13 2.54 2.01
C LEU A 16 -2.32 1.54 2.85
N ALA A 17 -2.67 0.24 2.81
CA ALA A 17 -1.93 -0.77 3.56
C ALA A 17 -0.48 -0.88 3.12
N PHE A 18 -0.23 -0.92 1.81
CA PHE A 18 1.14 -0.95 1.28
C PHE A 18 1.90 0.36 1.56
N ALA A 19 1.29 1.51 1.26
CA ALA A 19 1.93 2.82 1.50
C ALA A 19 2.28 2.99 2.99
N GLY A 20 1.34 2.71 3.88
CA GLY A 20 1.52 2.82 5.31
C GLY A 20 2.54 1.84 5.86
N ARG A 21 2.58 0.60 5.34
CA ARG A 21 3.60 -0.36 5.74
C ARG A 21 5.01 0.06 5.33
N PHE A 22 5.19 0.59 4.12
CA PHE A 22 6.48 1.15 3.69
C PHE A 22 6.89 2.36 4.54
N GLN A 23 5.94 3.22 4.94
CA GLN A 23 6.21 4.33 5.86
C GLN A 23 6.66 3.84 7.24
N GLN A 24 5.97 2.88 7.85
CA GLN A 24 6.39 2.30 9.14
C GLN A 24 7.83 1.76 9.08
N LEU A 25 8.16 1.06 7.99
CA LEU A 25 9.51 0.53 7.78
C LEU A 25 10.53 1.66 7.57
N HIS A 26 10.17 2.72 6.83
CA HIS A 26 11.02 3.90 6.65
C HIS A 26 11.39 4.52 8.01
N HIS A 27 10.42 4.71 8.89
CA HIS A 27 10.66 5.27 10.23
C HIS A 27 11.48 4.35 11.13
N ALA A 28 11.37 3.03 10.96
CA ALA A 28 12.18 2.07 11.71
C ALA A 28 13.60 1.88 11.13
N ALA A 29 13.86 2.31 9.90
CA ALA A 29 15.12 2.09 9.21
C ALA A 29 16.25 2.96 9.80
N ARG A 30 17.38 2.32 10.11
CA ARG A 30 18.57 3.01 10.64
C ARG A 30 19.53 3.49 9.55
N ALA A 31 19.60 2.79 8.42
CA ALA A 31 20.48 3.13 7.31
C ALA A 31 19.78 4.07 6.31
N ASP A 32 20.49 5.11 5.87
CA ASP A 32 19.91 6.16 5.01
C ASP A 32 19.57 5.65 3.60
N ASP A 33 20.35 4.72 3.05
CA ASP A 33 20.03 4.08 1.76
C ASP A 33 18.72 3.29 1.83
N ALA A 34 18.47 2.61 2.96
CA ALA A 34 17.23 1.88 3.18
C ALA A 34 16.03 2.84 3.32
N LYS A 35 16.21 3.97 4.01
CA LYS A 35 15.18 5.01 4.14
C LYS A 35 14.75 5.55 2.78
N ALA A 36 15.69 5.84 1.88
CA ALA A 36 15.40 6.35 0.55
C ALA A 36 14.56 5.36 -0.29
N VAL A 37 14.92 4.08 -0.25
CA VAL A 37 14.18 3.01 -0.95
C VAL A 37 12.76 2.87 -0.38
N LEU A 38 12.61 2.87 0.94
CA LEU A 38 11.31 2.71 1.61
C LEU A 38 10.39 3.92 1.37
N LEU A 39 10.93 5.14 1.41
CA LEU A 39 10.15 6.34 1.12
C LEU A 39 9.69 6.37 -0.35
N ALA A 40 10.56 5.95 -1.27
CA ALA A 40 10.19 5.82 -2.68
C ALA A 40 9.11 4.74 -2.88
N ALA A 41 9.16 3.63 -2.16
CA ALA A 41 8.13 2.58 -2.22
C ALA A 41 6.78 3.07 -1.67
N ALA A 42 6.79 3.79 -0.55
CA ALA A 42 5.58 4.41 0.01
C ALA A 42 4.95 5.40 -0.99
N THR A 43 5.78 6.28 -1.55
CA THR A 43 5.36 7.26 -2.57
C THR A 43 4.78 6.56 -3.79
N PHE A 44 5.42 5.51 -4.26
CA PHE A 44 4.97 4.75 -5.43
C PHE A 44 3.62 4.07 -5.20
N ALA A 45 3.35 3.57 -4.00
CA ALA A 45 2.05 3.01 -3.63
C ALA A 45 0.95 4.08 -3.64
N VAL A 46 1.24 5.28 -3.11
CA VAL A 46 0.32 6.43 -3.13
C VAL A 46 0.09 6.93 -4.56
N ASP A 47 1.10 6.93 -5.43
CA ASP A 47 0.98 7.31 -6.84
C ASP A 47 0.08 6.35 -7.65
N ARG A 48 -0.25 5.16 -7.12
CA ARG A 48 -1.32 4.32 -7.70
C ARG A 48 -2.71 4.86 -7.38
N THR A 49 -2.85 5.79 -6.46
CA THR A 49 -4.11 6.49 -6.14
C THR A 49 -4.19 7.82 -6.87
N VAL A 50 -5.28 8.59 -6.71
CA VAL A 50 -5.40 9.93 -7.32
C VAL A 50 -4.07 10.65 -7.22
N PRO A 51 -3.50 11.10 -8.35
CA PRO A 51 -2.23 11.79 -8.38
C PRO A 51 -2.45 13.23 -7.89
N ASP A 52 -2.90 13.39 -6.65
CA ASP A 52 -2.85 14.67 -5.97
C ASP A 52 -1.38 14.92 -5.62
N PRO A 53 -0.70 15.85 -6.32
CA PRO A 53 0.70 16.13 -6.06
C PRO A 53 0.90 16.59 -4.61
N GLU A 54 -0.12 17.17 -3.99
CA GLU A 54 -0.08 17.60 -2.59
C GLU A 54 -0.13 16.42 -1.63
N LEU A 55 -0.93 15.38 -1.91
CA LEU A 55 -0.92 14.11 -1.18
C LEU A 55 0.45 13.42 -1.31
N THR A 56 0.98 13.33 -2.53
CA THR A 56 2.30 12.75 -2.80
C THR A 56 3.41 13.55 -2.11
N LEU A 57 3.36 14.88 -2.13
CA LEU A 57 4.32 15.73 -1.43
C LEU A 57 4.18 15.61 0.09
N ARG A 58 2.97 15.58 0.64
CA ARG A 58 2.75 15.40 2.08
C ARG A 58 3.20 14.01 2.56
N ALA A 59 2.95 12.96 1.78
CA ALA A 59 3.48 11.61 2.05
C ALA A 59 5.02 11.55 1.98
N ARG A 60 5.65 12.42 1.17
CA ARG A 60 7.12 12.53 1.05
C ARG A 60 7.77 13.42 2.11
N PHE A 61 7.09 14.49 2.54
CA PHE A 61 7.71 15.62 3.23
C PHE A 61 7.07 16.00 4.57
N ARG A 62 5.91 15.44 4.95
CA ARG A 62 5.41 15.71 6.30
C ARG A 62 6.25 14.95 7.33
N THR A 63 7.01 15.74 8.07
CA THR A 63 7.46 15.49 9.45
C THR A 63 6.30 15.48 10.44
N THR A 64 5.11 14.99 10.06
CA THR A 64 4.01 14.86 11.01
C THR A 64 4.36 13.79 12.03
N GLU A 65 3.98 14.03 13.28
CA GLU A 65 4.18 13.13 14.42
C GLU A 65 3.68 11.70 14.16
N ASP A 66 2.78 11.49 13.17
CA ASP A 66 2.37 10.18 12.68
C ASP A 66 1.92 10.19 11.19
N PRO A 67 2.76 9.75 10.24
CA PRO A 67 2.40 9.65 8.82
C PRO A 67 1.44 8.50 8.50
N VAL A 68 1.33 7.49 9.36
CA VAL A 68 0.32 6.43 9.22
C VAL A 68 -1.05 7.02 9.48
N ARG A 69 -1.20 7.81 10.55
CA ARG A 69 -2.46 8.50 10.86
C ARG A 69 -2.90 9.42 9.72
N PHE A 70 -1.96 10.17 9.15
CA PHE A 70 -2.24 11.01 7.99
C PHE A 70 -2.82 10.20 6.82
N LEU A 71 -2.20 9.07 6.45
CA LEU A 71 -2.70 8.24 5.33
C LEU A 71 -4.12 7.71 5.58
N ILE A 72 -4.44 7.35 6.81
CA ILE A 72 -5.80 6.92 7.20
C ILE A 72 -6.80 8.07 7.01
N GLU A 73 -6.44 9.29 7.44
CA GLU A 73 -7.29 10.47 7.30
C GLU A 73 -7.51 10.88 5.84
N GLN A 74 -6.58 10.55 4.95
CA GLN A 74 -6.72 10.81 3.51
C GLN A 74 -7.45 9.70 2.74
N ARG A 75 -7.99 8.67 3.40
CA ARG A 75 -8.65 7.53 2.72
C ARG A 75 -9.77 7.97 1.78
N ASP A 76 -10.54 9.00 2.15
CA ASP A 76 -11.71 9.46 1.41
C ASP A 76 -11.33 10.22 0.13
N ILE A 77 -10.06 10.59 -0.04
CA ILE A 77 -9.54 11.21 -1.26
C ILE A 77 -8.66 10.27 -2.08
N VAL A 78 -8.53 9.01 -1.67
CA VAL A 78 -7.94 7.94 -2.49
C VAL A 78 -9.01 7.40 -3.45
N PHE A 79 -8.68 7.39 -4.74
CA PHE A 79 -9.51 6.79 -5.80
C PHE A 79 -8.65 5.93 -6.73
N PRO A 80 -9.27 4.94 -7.41
CA PRO A 80 -8.61 4.14 -8.43
C PRO A 80 -8.04 4.99 -9.56
N VAL A 81 -6.77 4.73 -9.93
CA VAL A 81 -6.16 5.30 -11.14
C VAL A 81 -6.24 4.27 -12.26
N PRO A 82 -6.67 4.65 -13.47
CA PRO A 82 -6.63 3.77 -14.64
C PRO A 82 -5.23 3.20 -14.85
N THR A 83 -5.14 1.89 -15.13
CA THR A 83 -3.84 1.20 -15.30
C THR A 83 -2.99 1.75 -16.44
N THR A 84 -3.60 2.42 -17.42
CA THR A 84 -2.91 3.12 -18.50
C THR A 84 -2.18 4.39 -18.04
N GLU A 85 -2.59 4.97 -16.92
CA GLU A 85 -2.01 6.19 -16.33
C GLU A 85 -1.01 5.87 -15.22
N TRP A 86 -0.77 4.58 -14.96
CA TRP A 86 0.15 4.12 -13.94
C TRP A 86 1.59 4.51 -14.27
N ARG A 87 2.23 5.22 -13.34
CA ARG A 87 3.66 5.55 -13.45
C ARG A 87 4.51 4.27 -13.47
N ALA A 88 5.58 4.31 -14.27
CA ALA A 88 6.57 3.25 -14.30
C ALA A 88 7.33 3.16 -12.97
N ARG A 89 7.67 1.94 -12.54
CA ARG A 89 8.43 1.73 -11.31
C ARG A 89 9.81 2.42 -11.40
N PRO A 90 10.17 3.30 -10.44
CA PRO A 90 11.47 3.95 -10.38
C PRO A 90 12.64 2.95 -10.42
N PRO A 91 13.78 3.26 -11.07
CA PRO A 91 14.92 2.35 -11.19
C PRO A 91 15.39 1.77 -9.85
N LEU A 92 15.42 2.58 -8.80
CA LEU A 92 15.86 2.18 -7.46
C LEU A 92 14.97 1.08 -6.84
N LEU A 93 13.68 1.04 -7.17
CA LEU A 93 12.74 0.04 -6.64
C LEU A 93 12.83 -1.30 -7.40
N ARG A 94 13.26 -1.28 -8.66
CA ARG A 94 13.33 -2.49 -9.51
C ARG A 94 14.31 -3.54 -8.96
N LYS A 95 15.36 -3.10 -8.29
CA LYS A 95 16.41 -3.96 -7.71
C LYS A 95 16.29 -4.10 -6.19
N SER A 96 15.22 -3.57 -5.60
CA SER A 96 15.04 -3.63 -4.15
C SER A 96 14.53 -4.99 -3.70
N SER A 97 14.79 -5.34 -2.44
CA SER A 97 14.16 -6.49 -1.77
C SER A 97 12.64 -6.34 -1.63
N LEU A 98 12.07 -5.17 -1.92
CA LEU A 98 10.64 -4.87 -1.85
C LEU A 98 9.88 -5.28 -3.12
N SER A 99 10.57 -5.68 -4.20
CA SER A 99 9.94 -6.08 -5.47
C SER A 99 8.80 -7.09 -5.29
N PRO A 100 8.90 -8.16 -4.46
CA PRO A 100 7.79 -9.08 -4.25
C PRO A 100 6.54 -8.43 -3.65
N MET A 101 6.71 -7.45 -2.76
CA MET A 101 5.58 -6.72 -2.15
C MET A 101 4.95 -5.74 -3.14
N LEU A 102 5.78 -5.03 -3.92
CA LEU A 102 5.30 -4.14 -4.98
C LEU A 102 4.55 -4.90 -6.07
N ASP A 103 5.00 -6.10 -6.43
CA ASP A 103 4.32 -6.96 -7.39
C ASP A 103 2.99 -7.48 -6.84
N ALA A 104 2.96 -7.87 -5.56
CA ALA A 104 1.71 -8.26 -4.89
C ALA A 104 0.70 -7.12 -4.87
N MET A 105 1.12 -5.90 -4.53
CA MET A 105 0.29 -4.70 -4.60
C MET A 105 -0.27 -4.49 -6.00
N ASP A 106 0.59 -4.50 -7.04
CA ASP A 106 0.18 -4.31 -8.43
C ASP A 106 -0.81 -5.40 -8.88
N THR A 107 -0.62 -6.66 -8.48
CA THR A 107 -1.57 -7.75 -8.75
C THR A 107 -2.92 -7.49 -8.09
N LEU A 108 -2.93 -7.16 -6.80
CA LEU A 108 -4.16 -6.91 -6.05
C LEU A 108 -4.92 -5.71 -6.63
N LEU A 109 -4.25 -4.58 -6.88
CA LEU A 109 -4.86 -3.37 -7.45
C LEU A 109 -5.45 -3.56 -8.85
N LYS A 110 -4.99 -4.58 -9.60
CA LYS A 110 -5.58 -4.99 -10.88
C LYS A 110 -6.76 -5.96 -10.72
N GLY A 111 -7.15 -6.26 -9.49
CA GLY A 111 -8.17 -7.26 -9.15
C GLY A 111 -7.71 -8.70 -9.38
N GLY A 112 -6.40 -8.93 -9.43
CA GLY A 112 -5.82 -10.27 -9.52
C GLY A 112 -5.77 -10.96 -8.15
N SER A 113 -5.75 -12.29 -8.17
CA SER A 113 -5.56 -13.10 -6.96
C SER A 113 -4.09 -13.50 -6.78
N LEU A 114 -3.69 -13.64 -5.52
CA LEU A 114 -2.38 -14.18 -5.16
C LEU A 114 -2.53 -15.67 -4.79
N PRO A 115 -1.52 -16.52 -5.07
CA PRO A 115 -1.47 -17.85 -4.50
C PRO A 115 -1.54 -17.79 -2.97
N GLU A 116 -2.22 -18.74 -2.33
CA GLU A 116 -2.53 -18.75 -0.90
C GLU A 116 -1.30 -18.48 0.00
N GLN A 117 -0.17 -19.13 -0.30
CA GLN A 117 1.08 -18.93 0.45
C GLN A 117 1.59 -17.48 0.36
N ARG A 118 1.50 -16.88 -0.83
CA ARG A 118 1.90 -15.48 -1.05
C ARG A 118 0.90 -14.52 -0.41
N ALA A 119 -0.39 -14.81 -0.51
CA ALA A 119 -1.44 -14.03 0.15
C ALA A 119 -1.25 -14.01 1.68
N SER A 120 -1.00 -15.18 2.28
CA SER A 120 -0.69 -15.32 3.71
C SER A 120 0.56 -14.55 4.12
N HIS A 121 1.62 -14.61 3.31
CA HIS A 121 2.85 -13.86 3.56
C HIS A 121 2.63 -12.34 3.49
N VAL A 122 1.90 -11.85 2.48
CA VAL A 122 1.55 -10.43 2.35
C VAL A 122 0.71 -9.95 3.52
N HIS A 123 -0.30 -10.73 3.92
CA HIS A 123 -1.13 -10.42 5.08
C HIS A 123 -0.29 -10.31 6.35
N ALA A 124 0.58 -11.29 6.62
CA ALA A 124 1.47 -11.25 7.78
C ALA A 124 2.45 -10.07 7.74
N TRP A 125 2.95 -9.71 6.55
CA TRP A 125 3.81 -8.55 6.36
C TRP A 125 3.08 -7.22 6.62
N LEU A 126 1.80 -7.13 6.27
CA LEU A 126 0.94 -5.95 6.49
C LEU A 126 0.37 -5.85 7.90
N ALA A 127 0.37 -6.95 8.68
CA ALA A 127 -0.24 -7.02 10.00
C ALA A 127 0.13 -5.87 10.97
N PRO A 128 1.40 -5.40 11.05
CA PRO A 128 1.75 -4.27 11.91
C PRO A 128 1.09 -2.94 11.52
N PHE A 129 0.74 -2.75 10.25
CA PHE A 129 -0.04 -1.59 9.81
C PHE A 129 -1.53 -1.79 10.08
N LEU A 130 -2.06 -2.99 9.84
CA LEU A 130 -3.47 -3.29 10.10
C LEU A 130 -3.83 -3.22 11.60
N ALA A 131 -2.85 -3.39 12.49
CA ALA A 131 -3.04 -3.17 13.93
C ALA A 131 -3.37 -1.70 14.27
N VAL A 132 -2.91 -0.73 13.47
CA VAL A 132 -3.18 0.70 13.66
C VAL A 132 -4.27 1.25 12.74
N ALA A 133 -4.65 0.49 11.70
CA ALA A 133 -5.74 0.79 10.79
C ALA A 133 -6.71 -0.41 10.63
N PRO A 134 -7.33 -0.90 11.73
CA PRO A 134 -8.13 -2.11 11.73
C PRO A 134 -9.38 -2.02 10.85
N GLU A 135 -9.83 -0.82 10.49
CA GLU A 135 -10.95 -0.59 9.58
C GLU A 135 -10.66 -1.02 8.13
N LEU A 136 -9.39 -1.10 7.73
CA LEU A 136 -8.99 -1.53 6.38
C LEU A 136 -8.83 -3.05 6.26
N ALA A 137 -8.79 -3.76 7.39
CA ALA A 137 -8.56 -5.21 7.42
C ALA A 137 -9.66 -6.02 6.70
N PRO A 138 -10.97 -5.76 6.87
CA PRO A 138 -12.01 -6.60 6.25
C PRO A 138 -11.94 -6.63 4.72
N ASP A 139 -11.72 -5.48 4.08
CA ASP A 139 -11.57 -5.39 2.62
C ASP A 139 -10.31 -6.14 2.15
N LEU A 140 -9.20 -6.01 2.87
CA LEU A 140 -7.94 -6.65 2.51
C LEU A 140 -7.98 -8.17 2.74
N ASP A 141 -8.59 -8.62 3.84
CA ASP A 141 -8.76 -10.04 4.17
C ASP A 141 -9.60 -10.74 3.10
N ALA A 142 -10.66 -10.09 2.64
CA ALA A 142 -11.50 -10.58 1.54
C ALA A 142 -10.69 -10.77 0.25
N LEU A 143 -9.79 -9.83 -0.09
CA LEU A 143 -8.95 -9.94 -1.29
C LEU A 143 -7.88 -11.02 -1.17
N LEU A 144 -7.30 -11.19 0.02
CA LEU A 144 -6.27 -12.18 0.27
C LEU A 144 -6.87 -13.57 0.54
N ASN A 145 -8.19 -13.71 0.49
CA ASN A 145 -8.94 -14.89 0.90
C ASN A 145 -8.49 -15.41 2.27
N VAL A 146 -8.08 -14.51 3.15
CA VAL A 146 -7.74 -14.87 4.52
C VAL A 146 -9.08 -15.09 5.20
N PRO A 147 -9.44 -16.33 5.58
CA PRO A 147 -10.67 -16.54 6.32
C PRO A 147 -10.60 -15.64 7.55
N ALA A 148 -11.67 -14.91 7.84
CA ALA A 148 -11.79 -14.06 9.02
C ALA A 148 -11.43 -14.91 10.25
N ARG A 149 -10.14 -14.94 10.62
CA ARG A 149 -9.68 -15.75 11.74
C ARG A 149 -10.24 -15.04 12.94
N ARG A 150 -11.24 -15.70 13.54
CA ARG A 150 -11.91 -15.37 14.79
C ARG A 150 -11.00 -14.50 15.65
N ARG A 151 -11.33 -13.21 15.71
CA ARG A 151 -10.92 -12.36 16.83
C ARG A 151 -11.54 -13.03 18.06
N ALA A 152 -10.76 -13.87 18.73
CA ALA A 152 -11.05 -14.47 20.02
C ALA A 152 -10.04 -13.91 21.01
#